data_AF-A0A383DLM5-F1
#
_entry.id   AF-A0A383DLM5-F1
#
_cell.length_a   1.000
_cell.length_b   1.000
_cell.length_c   1.000
_cell.angle_alpha   90.00
_cell.angle_beta   90.00
_cell.angle_gamma   90.00
#
_symmetry.space_group_name_H-M   'P 1'
#
loop_
_entity.id
_entity.type
_entity.pdbx_description
1 polymer ?
#
loop_
_entity_poly.entity_id
_entity_poly.type
_entity_poly.pdbx_seq_one_letter_code
_entity_poly.pdbx_strand_id
1 'polypeptide(L)'
;MKLNKKEIEFVAENIVRFDEVTEIRINDVEVRILGRASGGTFTAALYRTNDMCEIYKYHLAEREEARKRIEEIARPAKDIPWALMCKV
;
A
#
# COMPACT_ATOMS: atom_id res chain seq x y z
N MET A 1 -10.54 2.61 -11.30
CA MET A 1 -9.99 2.87 -12.66
C MET A 1 -10.04 1.59 -13.50
N LYS A 2 -9.98 1.65 -14.84
CA LYS A 2 -9.99 0.47 -15.72
C LYS A 2 -8.61 0.26 -16.35
N LEU A 3 -8.05 -0.94 -16.23
CA LEU A 3 -6.80 -1.32 -16.92
C LEU A 3 -7.05 -1.47 -18.42
N ASN A 4 -6.07 -1.09 -19.23
CA ASN A 4 -6.08 -1.39 -20.66
C ASN A 4 -5.63 -2.85 -20.91
N LYS A 5 -5.85 -3.35 -22.14
CA LYS A 5 -5.54 -4.75 -22.49
C LYS A 5 -4.08 -5.13 -22.24
N LYS A 6 -3.12 -4.26 -22.59
CA LYS A 6 -1.68 -4.52 -22.38
C LYS A 6 -1.33 -4.58 -20.90
N GLU A 7 -1.93 -3.73 -20.09
CA GLU A 7 -1.74 -3.76 -18.64
C GLU A 7 -2.31 -5.03 -18.01
N ILE A 8 -3.46 -5.50 -18.49
CA ILE A 8 -4.07 -6.76 -18.04
C ILE A 8 -3.15 -7.95 -18.38
N GLU A 9 -2.66 -8.01 -19.62
CA GLU A 9 -1.71 -9.04 -20.06
C GLU A 9 -0.44 -9.02 -19.21
N PHE A 10 0.13 -7.83 -18.99
CA PHE A 10 1.31 -7.65 -18.16
C PHE A 10 1.10 -8.09 -16.71
N VAL A 11 -0.04 -7.76 -16.11
CA VAL A 11 -0.37 -8.20 -14.75
C VAL A 11 -0.53 -9.72 -14.70
N ALA A 12 -1.20 -10.33 -15.69
CA ALA A 12 -1.39 -11.77 -15.76
C ALA A 12 -0.05 -12.53 -15.83
N GLU A 13 0.90 -12.05 -16.63
CA GLU A 13 2.26 -12.63 -16.74
C GLU A 13 3.06 -12.53 -15.44
N ASN A 14 2.75 -11.57 -14.57
CA ASN A 14 3.43 -11.41 -13.29
C ASN A 14 2.75 -12.17 -12.15
N ILE A 15 1.44 -12.44 -12.26
CA ILE A 15 0.69 -13.27 -11.30
C ILE A 15 1.21 -14.70 -11.28
N VAL A 16 1.57 -15.26 -12.44
CA VAL A 16 2.06 -16.65 -12.55
C VAL A 16 3.41 -16.91 -11.86
N ARG A 17 4.06 -15.86 -11.35
CA ARG A 17 5.28 -15.98 -10.51
C ARG A 17 4.97 -16.48 -9.10
N PHE A 18 3.70 -16.48 -8.70
CA PHE A 18 3.25 -16.91 -7.39
C PHE A 18 2.48 -18.23 -7.52
N ASP A 19 2.69 -19.12 -6.55
CA ASP A 19 1.91 -20.35 -6.40
C ASP A 19 0.46 -20.02 -5.99
N GLU A 20 0.28 -18.96 -5.22
CA GLU A 20 -1.00 -18.47 -4.74
C GLU A 20 -0.95 -16.94 -4.60
N VAL A 21 -1.91 -16.23 -5.20
CA VAL A 21 -2.06 -14.77 -4.98
C VAL A 21 -3.05 -14.53 -3.86
N THR A 22 -2.61 -13.78 -2.84
CA THR A 22 -3.43 -13.44 -1.67
C THR A 22 -4.06 -12.06 -1.78
N GLU A 23 -3.39 -11.11 -2.45
CA GLU A 23 -3.91 -9.76 -2.61
C GLU A 23 -3.39 -9.10 -3.90
N ILE A 24 -4.26 -8.33 -4.57
CA ILE A 24 -3.87 -7.44 -5.67
C ILE A 24 -4.38 -6.03 -5.36
N ARG A 25 -3.46 -5.05 -5.29
CA ARG A 25 -3.79 -3.62 -5.18
C ARG A 25 -3.44 -2.92 -6.48
N ILE A 26 -4.35 -2.07 -6.94
CA ILE A 26 -4.17 -1.26 -8.16
C ILE A 26 -4.51 0.18 -7.80
N ASN A 27 -3.54 1.09 -7.96
CA ASN A 27 -3.75 2.54 -7.73
C ASN A 27 -3.61 3.33 -9.05
N ASP A 28 -3.03 4.53 -9.05
CA ASP A 28 -2.84 5.32 -10.29
C ASP A 28 -1.47 5.10 -10.95
N VAL A 29 -0.46 4.62 -10.21
CA VAL A 29 0.93 4.51 -10.68
C VAL A 29 1.55 3.10 -10.56
N GLU A 30 0.94 2.21 -9.76
CA GLU A 30 1.48 0.92 -9.33
C GLU A 30 0.38 -0.16 -9.29
N VAL A 31 0.72 -1.38 -9.71
CA VAL A 31 0.01 -2.61 -9.38
C VAL A 31 0.88 -3.42 -8.42
N ARG A 32 0.35 -3.73 -7.24
CA ARG A 32 1.04 -4.54 -6.23
C ARG A 32 0.37 -5.88 -6.07
N ILE A 33 1.15 -6.95 -6.18
CA ILE A 33 0.70 -8.34 -6.01
C ILE A 33 1.38 -8.89 -4.77
N LEU A 34 0.58 -9.39 -3.84
CA LEU A 34 1.02 -10.18 -2.70
C LEU A 34 0.65 -11.63 -2.96
N GLY A 35 1.60 -12.54 -2.73
CA GLY A 35 1.34 -13.95 -2.91
C GLY A 35 2.37 -14.83 -2.21
N ARG A 36 2.14 -16.13 -2.27
CA ARG A 36 3.11 -17.15 -1.87
C ARG A 36 3.84 -17.69 -3.08
N ALA A 37 5.15 -17.87 -2.94
CA ALA A 37 6.00 -18.50 -3.95
C ALA A 37 7.08 -19.30 -3.23
N SER A 38 7.42 -20.50 -3.68
CA SER A 38 8.58 -21.26 -3.15
C SER A 38 8.59 -21.41 -1.62
N GLY A 39 7.41 -21.58 -1.00
CA GLY A 39 7.27 -21.76 0.45
C GLY A 39 7.35 -20.48 1.31
N GLY A 40 7.44 -19.30 0.71
CA GLY A 40 7.46 -18.01 1.41
C GLY A 40 6.40 -17.02 0.90
N THR A 41 6.20 -15.93 1.65
CA THR A 41 5.35 -14.81 1.24
C THR A 41 6.20 -13.75 0.53
N PHE A 42 5.80 -13.35 -0.67
CA PHE A 42 6.50 -12.42 -1.52
C PHE A 42 5.57 -11.30 -2.00
N THR A 43 6.17 -10.16 -2.34
CA THR A 43 5.45 -9.02 -2.92
C THR A 43 6.13 -8.61 -4.22
N ALA A 44 5.34 -8.38 -5.26
CA ALA A 44 5.79 -7.79 -6.52
C ALA A 44 5.11 -6.44 -6.72
N ALA A 45 5.88 -5.43 -7.13
CA ALA A 45 5.40 -4.11 -7.50
C ALA A 45 5.66 -3.88 -8.99
N LEU A 46 4.63 -3.49 -9.73
CA LEU A 46 4.66 -3.22 -11.16
C LEU A 46 4.25 -1.77 -11.40
N TYR A 47 5.14 -0.97 -11.97
CA TYR A 47 4.89 0.45 -12.21
C TYR A 47 4.39 0.70 -13.63
N ARG A 48 3.39 1.58 -13.75
CA ARG A 48 2.78 1.96 -15.05
C ARG A 48 3.47 3.12 -15.74
N THR A 49 4.18 3.94 -14.96
CA THR A 49 4.99 5.06 -15.45
C THR A 49 6.47 4.75 -15.23
N ASN A 50 7.31 5.24 -16.14
CA ASN A 50 8.76 5.22 -15.96
C ASN A 50 9.26 6.51 -15.27
N ASP A 51 8.35 7.46 -14.98
CA ASP A 51 8.70 8.67 -14.26
C ASP A 51 8.83 8.39 -12.76
N MET A 52 10.07 8.32 -12.30
CA MET A 52 10.40 8.11 -10.89
C MET A 52 9.85 9.21 -9.98
N CYS A 53 9.69 10.44 -10.49
CA CYS A 53 9.11 11.53 -9.71
C CYS A 53 7.62 11.30 -9.44
N GLU A 54 6.86 10.77 -10.39
CA GLU A 54 5.44 10.43 -10.19
C GLU A 54 5.27 9.33 -9.15
N ILE A 55 6.07 8.27 -9.26
CA ILE A 55 6.08 7.16 -8.30
C ILE A 55 6.38 7.68 -6.88
N TYR A 56 7.42 8.50 -6.74
CA TYR A 56 7.83 9.04 -5.44
C TYR A 56 6.76 9.95 -4.83
N LYS A 57 6.19 10.87 -5.63
CA LYS A 57 5.14 11.79 -5.17
C LYS A 57 3.91 11.04 -4.66
N TYR A 58 3.49 9.99 -5.37
CA TYR A 58 2.34 9.18 -4.97
C TYR A 58 2.58 8.52 -3.60
N HIS A 59 3.71 7.83 -3.42
CA HIS A 59 4.01 7.18 -2.15
C HIS A 59 4.27 8.15 -1.00
N LEU A 60 4.79 9.35 -1.30
CA LEU A 60 4.93 10.42 -0.32
C LEU A 60 3.54 10.86 0.18
N ALA A 61 2.58 11.06 -0.72
CA ALA A 61 1.21 11.42 -0.37
C ALA A 61 0.53 10.33 0.48
N GLU A 62 0.65 9.05 0.12
CA GLU A 62 0.14 7.93 0.93
C GLU A 62 0.74 7.93 2.35
N ARG A 63 2.04 8.18 2.46
CA ARG A 63 2.73 8.26 3.75
C ARG A 63 2.22 9.41 4.61
N GLU A 64 2.00 10.57 4.00
CA GLU A 64 1.46 11.74 4.71
C GLU A 64 0.02 11.52 5.18
N GLU A 65 -0.82 10.88 4.37
CA GLU A 65 -2.17 10.49 4.77
C GLU A 65 -2.15 9.48 5.92
N ALA A 66 -1.30 8.45 5.84
CA ALA A 66 -1.15 7.47 6.89
C ALA A 66 -0.70 8.15 8.20
N ARG A 67 0.25 9.10 8.13
CA ARG A 67 0.67 9.88 9.29
C ARG A 67 -0.50 10.66 9.91
N LYS A 68 -1.30 11.36 9.09
CA LYS A 68 -2.48 12.10 9.57
C LYS A 68 -3.48 11.18 10.27
N ARG A 69 -3.77 10.01 9.70
CA ARG A 69 -4.68 9.01 10.31
C ARG A 69 -4.15 8.53 11.67
N ILE A 70 -2.85 8.28 11.78
CA ILE A 70 -2.22 7.90 13.06
C ILE A 70 -2.33 9.04 14.08
N GLU A 71 -2.06 10.27 13.67
CA GLU A 71 -2.18 11.46 14.53
C GLU A 71 -3.61 11.69 15.02
N GLU A 72 -4.61 11.47 14.17
CA GLU A 72 -6.04 11.54 14.53
C GLU A 72 -6.42 10.48 15.56
N ILE A 73 -5.94 9.23 15.39
CA ILE A 73 -6.15 8.15 16.37
C ILE A 73 -5.43 8.47 17.68
N ALA A 74 -4.25 9.09 17.63
CA ALA A 74 -3.47 9.45 18.81
C ALA A 74 -3.98 10.72 19.53
N ARG A 75 -4.80 11.54 18.85
CA ARG A 75 -5.38 12.79 19.39
C ARG A 75 -6.18 12.58 20.70
N PRO A 76 -7.15 11.64 20.77
CA PRO A 76 -7.86 11.38 22.02
C PRO A 76 -6.96 10.95 23.18
N ALA A 77 -5.77 10.37 22.93
CA ALA A 77 -4.80 10.05 23.98
C ALA A 77 -3.97 11.26 24.44
N LYS A 78 -3.78 12.28 23.58
CA LYS A 78 -3.14 13.55 23.94
C LYS A 78 -4.06 14.52 24.68
N ASP A 79 -5.36 14.45 24.40
CA ASP A 79 -6.37 15.32 24.99
C ASP A 79 -6.88 14.85 26.37
N ILE A 80 -6.41 13.68 26.86
CA ILE A 80 -6.65 13.26 28.26
C ILE A 80 -5.70 14.04 29.16
N PRO A 81 -6.20 14.92 30.05
CA PRO A 81 -5.35 15.54 31.05
C PRO A 81 -4.69 14.43 31.87
N TRP A 82 -3.36 14.47 32.00
CA TRP A 82 -2.59 13.54 32.82
C TRP A 82 -3.18 13.33 34.24
N ALA A 83 -3.89 14.34 34.75
CA ALA A 83 -4.61 14.33 36.02
C ALA A 83 -5.78 13.32 36.11
N LEU A 84 -6.34 12.86 34.99
CA LEU A 84 -7.38 11.82 34.96
C LEU A 84 -6.80 10.40 34.96
N MET A 85 -5.55 10.21 34.53
CA MET A 85 -4.86 8.91 34.46
C MET A 85 -4.23 8.49 35.81
N CYS A 86 -4.00 9.42 36.74
CA CYS A 86 -3.35 9.16 38.04
C CYS A 86 -4.33 9.04 39.23
N LYS A 87 -5.64 8.88 38.99
CA LYS A 87 -6.61 8.55 40.05
C LYS A 87 -6.93 7.05 40.06
N VAL A 88 -5.97 6.23 40.46
CA VAL A 88 -6.23 4.92 41.09
C VAL A 88 -5.15 4.70 42.15
#